data_AF-A0A926FF99-F1
#
_entry.id   AF-A0A926FF99-F1
#
_cell.length_a   1.000
_cell.length_b   1.000
_cell.length_c   1.000
_cell.angle_alpha   90.00
_cell.angle_beta   90.00
_cell.angle_gamma   90.00
#
_symmetry.space_group_name_H-M   'P 1'
#
loop_
_entity.id
_entity.type
_entity.pdbx_description
1 polymer ?
#
loop_
_entity_poly.entity_id
_entity_poly.type
_entity_poly.pdbx_seq_one_letter_code
_entity_poly.pdbx_strand_id
1 'polypeptide(L)' 'VMAPVLDAAAREKIRTEVLEPFLSDNSRARDLLPDGSYVRRTPASGELVRDAQQMLIERLSRRGLRAVPAVSATSP' A
#
# COMPACT_ATOMS: atom_id res chain seq x y z
N VAL A 1 -18.95 0.31 5.75
CA VAL A 1 -18.84 -1.01 6.43
C VAL A 1 -17.39 -1.23 6.78
N MET A 2 -17.09 -1.69 8.00
CA MET A 2 -15.77 -2.19 8.36
C MET A 2 -15.87 -3.71 8.54
N ALA A 3 -14.86 -4.46 8.08
CA ALA A 3 -14.82 -5.91 8.17
C ALA A 3 -13.45 -6.40 8.67
N PRO A 4 -13.42 -7.41 9.55
CA PRO A 4 -12.16 -7.97 10.04
C PRO A 4 -11.49 -8.86 8.98
N VAL A 5 -10.16 -8.85 8.95
CA VAL A 5 -9.36 -9.79 8.14
C VAL A 5 -9.00 -10.99 9.03
N LEU A 6 -9.85 -12.02 8.99
CA LEU A 6 -9.70 -13.20 9.85
C LEU A 6 -8.60 -14.16 9.39
N ASP A 7 -8.34 -14.22 8.09
CA ASP A 7 -7.27 -15.05 7.53
C ASP A 7 -5.88 -14.48 7.87
N ALA A 8 -5.03 -15.30 8.49
CA ALA A 8 -3.71 -14.88 8.97
C ALA A 8 -2.75 -14.56 7.81
N ALA A 9 -2.80 -15.34 6.74
CA ALA A 9 -1.97 -15.11 5.56
C ALA A 9 -2.38 -13.81 4.85
N ALA A 10 -3.66 -13.50 4.77
CA ALA A 10 -4.18 -12.24 4.24
C ALA A 10 -3.76 -11.05 5.09
N ARG A 11 -3.83 -11.13 6.43
CA ARG A 11 -3.30 -10.08 7.31
C ARG A 11 -1.83 -9.82 7.05
N GLU A 12 -1.03 -10.89 6.97
CA GLU A 12 0.39 -10.80 6.75
C GLU A 12 0.73 -10.21 5.38
N LYS A 13 -0.05 -10.57 4.35
CA LYS A 13 0.05 -10.01 3.02
C LYS A 13 -0.26 -8.50 3.01
N ILE A 14 -1.33 -8.07 3.67
CA ILE A 14 -1.67 -6.64 3.80
C ILE A 14 -0.54 -5.90 4.52
N ARG A 15 -0.03 -6.45 5.63
CA ARG A 15 1.06 -5.86 6.40
C ARG A 15 2.31 -5.63 5.55
N THR A 16 2.80 -6.69 4.90
CA THR A 16 4.09 -6.68 4.20
C THR A 16 4.04 -6.07 2.80
N GLU A 17 2.95 -6.28 2.07
CA GLU A 17 2.83 -5.83 0.68
C GLU A 17 2.23 -4.43 0.56
N VAL A 18 1.42 -4.01 1.53
CA VAL A 18 0.72 -2.73 1.47
C VAL A 18 1.23 -1.79 2.56
N LEU A 19 1.02 -2.13 3.83
CA LEU A 19 1.28 -1.19 4.94
C LEU A 19 2.76 -0.81 5.06
N GLU A 20 3.67 -1.77 5.00
CA GLU A 20 5.12 -1.51 5.06
C GLU A 20 5.63 -0.58 3.93
N PRO A 21 5.31 -0.82 2.64
CA PRO A 21 5.60 0.14 1.58
C PRO A 21 5.01 1.53 1.82
N PHE A 22 3.74 1.62 2.26
CA PHE A 22 3.11 2.90 2.56
C PHE A 22 3.82 3.67 3.68
N LEU A 23 4.26 2.97 4.73
CA LEU A 23 4.95 3.60 5.86
C LEU A 23 6.36 4.08 5.51
N SER A 24 7.03 3.38 4.58
CA SER A 24 8.40 3.70 4.12
C SER A 24 8.45 4.60 2.89
N ASP A 25 7.31 5.00 2.35
CA ASP A 25 7.22 5.92 1.22
C ASP A 25 7.83 7.28 1.59
N ASN A 26 8.80 7.71 0.77
CA ASN A 26 9.50 8.98 0.92
C ASN A 26 9.32 9.88 -0.31
N SER A 27 8.38 9.55 -1.21
CA SER A 27 8.24 10.20 -2.50
C SER A 27 6.81 10.55 -2.88
N ARG A 28 5.78 10.00 -2.26
CA ARG A 28 4.36 10.33 -2.48
C ARG A 28 3.65 10.60 -1.17
N ALA A 29 4.12 10.02 -0.07
CA ALA A 29 3.59 10.27 1.26
C ALA A 29 3.61 11.76 1.63
N ARG A 30 2.62 12.17 2.42
CA ARG A 30 2.51 13.52 2.98
C ARG A 30 2.41 13.43 4.49
N ASP A 31 3.18 14.25 5.17
CA ASP A 31 3.09 14.42 6.62
C ASP A 31 2.03 15.48 6.93
N LEU A 32 1.12 15.15 7.84
CA LEU A 32 0.16 16.09 8.42
C LEU A 32 0.86 16.88 9.52
N LEU A 33 1.01 18.18 9.32
CA LEU A 33 1.58 19.08 10.31
C LEU A 33 0.54 19.51 11.36
N PRO A 34 0.97 20.03 12.53
CA PRO A 34 0.04 20.46 13.59
C PRO A 34 -0.93 21.58 13.18
N ASP A 35 -0.57 22.37 12.16
CA ASP A 35 -1.42 23.42 11.59
C ASP A 35 -2.46 22.89 10.58
N GLY A 36 -2.50 21.56 10.37
CA GLY A 36 -3.41 20.92 9.42
C GLY A 36 -2.90 20.91 7.97
N SER A 37 -1.75 21.50 7.69
CA SER A 37 -1.15 21.46 6.36
C SER A 37 -0.49 20.11 6.06
N TYR A 38 -0.44 19.75 4.78
CA TYR A 38 0.18 18.51 4.33
C TYR A 38 1.44 18.78 3.51
N VAL A 39 2.60 18.39 4.02
CA VAL A 39 3.88 18.52 3.32
C VAL A 39 4.26 17.18 2.71
N ARG A 40 4.55 17.17 1.40
CA ARG A 40 5.00 15.95 0.71
C ARG A 40 6.42 15.61 1.13
N ARG A 41 6.63 14.35 1.51
CA ARG A 41 7.96 13.81 1.76
C ARG A 41 8.79 13.84 0.47
N THR A 42 10.06 14.11 0.64
CA THR A 42 11.05 14.05 -0.43
C THR A 42 12.26 13.27 0.06
N PRO A 43 12.82 12.38 -0.75
CA PRO A 43 14.01 11.62 -0.36
C PRO A 43 15.17 12.57 -0.07
N ALA A 44 15.98 12.25 0.93
CA ALA A 44 17.20 13.00 1.19
C ALA A 44 18.23 12.80 0.06
N SER A 45 19.25 13.66 0.02
CA SER A 45 20.34 13.54 -0.96
C SER A 45 21.04 12.18 -0.81
N GLY A 46 21.07 11.41 -1.89
CA GLY A 46 21.65 10.05 -1.91
C GLY A 46 20.73 8.96 -1.35
N GLU A 47 19.54 9.30 -0.86
CA GLU A 47 18.55 8.32 -0.43
C GLU A 47 17.81 7.73 -1.63
N LEU A 48 17.55 6.41 -1.59
CA LEU A 48 16.74 5.75 -2.59
C LEU A 48 15.30 6.26 -2.55
N VAL A 49 14.75 6.50 -3.74
CA VAL A 49 13.33 6.84 -3.91
C VAL A 49 12.47 5.60 -3.63
N ARG A 50 11.48 5.76 -2.76
CA ARG A 50 10.49 4.73 -2.42
C ARG A 50 9.10 5.29 -2.70
N ASP A 51 8.47 4.78 -3.76
CA ASP A 51 7.08 5.03 -4.11
C ASP A 51 6.29 3.76 -3.80
N ALA A 52 5.38 3.82 -2.83
CA ALA A 52 4.67 2.65 -2.34
C ALA A 52 3.88 1.92 -3.44
N GLN A 53 3.23 2.67 -4.34
CA GLN A 53 2.43 2.07 -5.42
C GLN A 53 3.33 1.38 -6.43
N GLN A 54 4.44 2.02 -6.81
CA GLN A 54 5.40 1.42 -7.73
C GLN A 54 6.02 0.16 -7.12
N MET A 55 6.44 0.20 -5.85
CA MET A 55 6.97 -0.96 -5.12
C MET A 55 5.98 -2.13 -5.10
N LEU A 56 4.69 -1.86 -4.86
CA LEU A 56 3.64 -2.88 -4.89
C LEU A 56 3.47 -3.48 -6.29
N ILE A 57 3.36 -2.64 -7.33
CA ILE A 57 3.21 -3.08 -8.73
C ILE A 57 4.39 -3.95 -9.15
N GLU A 58 5.62 -3.56 -8.84
CA GLU A 58 6.81 -4.35 -9.16
C GLU A 58 6.82 -5.71 -8.44
N ARG A 59 6.41 -5.75 -7.17
CA ARG A 59 6.29 -7.00 -6.39
C ARG A 59 5.22 -7.94 -6.94
N LEU A 60 4.10 -7.40 -7.42
CA LEU A 60 3.00 -8.20 -7.98
C LEU A 60 3.29 -8.66 -9.42
N SER A 61 3.89 -7.79 -10.23
CA SER A 61 4.28 -8.11 -11.61
C SER A 61 5.26 -9.28 -11.65
N ARG A 62 6.25 -9.30 -10.72
CA ARG A 62 7.19 -10.43 -10.55
C ARG A 62 6.52 -11.76 -10.18
N ARG A 63 5.35 -11.73 -9.55
CA ARG A 63 4.61 -12.94 -9.13
C ARG A 63 3.55 -13.39 -10.14
N GLY A 64 3.32 -12.62 -11.20
CA GLY A 64 2.20 -12.80 -12.13
C GLY A 64 0.91 -12.31 -11.49
N LEU A 65 0.43 -11.14 -11.92
CA LEU A 65 -0.85 -10.58 -11.48
C LEU A 65 -1.98 -11.56 -11.81
N ARG A 66 -2.60 -12.14 -10.79
CA ARG A 66 -3.86 -12.88 -10.93
C ARG A 66 -4.98 -11.97 -10.49
N ALA A 67 -5.85 -11.59 -11.44
CA ALA A 67 -7.09 -10.89 -11.10
C ALA A 67 -7.91 -11.76 -10.16
N VAL A 68 -8.45 -11.17 -9.09
CA VAL A 68 -9.49 -11.82 -8.31
C VAL A 68 -10.70 -11.93 -9.23
N PRO A 69 -11.23 -13.13 -9.53
CA PRO A 69 -12.45 -13.25 -10.30
C PRO A 69 -13.56 -12.49 -9.55
N ALA A 70 -14.28 -11.64 -10.27
CA ALA A 70 -15.40 -10.92 -9.69
C ALA A 70 -16.40 -11.95 -9.14
N VAL A 71 -16.59 -11.94 -7.82
CA VAL A 71 -17.68 -12.70 -7.21
C VAL A 71 -18.96 -11.99 -7.63
N SER A 72 -19.75 -12.63 -8.49
CA SER A 72 -21.12 -12.19 -8.78
C SER A 72 -21.88 -12.18 -7.46
N ALA A 73 -22.21 -10.99 -6.96
CA ALA A 73 -23.07 -10.84 -5.80
C ALA A 73 -24.47 -11.33 -6.19
N THR A 74 -24.80 -12.58 -5.86
CA THR A 74 -26.19 -13.04 -5.87
C THR A 74 -26.92 -12.29 -4.75
N SER A 75 -27.76 -11.33 -5.14
CA SER A 75 -28.66 -10.64 -4.22
C SER A 75 -29.76 -11.61 -3.74
N PRO A 76 -30.15 -11.60 -2.46
CA PRO A 76 -31.47 -12.05 -2.06
C PRO A 76 -32.56 -11.05 -2.48
#